data_AF-A0A562DLG5-F1
#
_entry.id   AF-A0A562DLG5-F1
#
_cell.length_a   1.000
_cell.length_b   1.000
_cell.length_c   1.000
_cell.angle_alpha   90.00
_cell.angle_beta   90.00
_cell.angle_gamma   90.00
#
_symmetry.space_group_name_H-M   'P 1'
#
loop_
_entity.id
_entity.type
_entity.pdbx_description
1 polymer ?
#
loop_
_entity_poly.entity_id
_entity_poly.type
_entity_poly.pdbx_seq_one_letter_code
_entity_poly.pdbx_strand_id
1 'polypeptide(L)'
;MARIDLSAKHLETSLKSRRAEDSENGRSTAYGCRAGKLRSQNYDSDQGELFQLEGTDPYLDGLLRSQVTETDRAEQIALIEQIQDHVIDSAYTIPLLLDTQIFAVAPHIHDFGNAANSVPWFYDT
;
A
#
# COMPACT_ATOMS: atom_id res chain seq x y z
N MET A 1 -1.32 -11.50 -41.40
CA MET A 1 -1.59 -12.27 -40.17
C MET A 1 -1.45 -11.32 -38.99
N ALA A 2 -2.56 -10.82 -38.44
CA ALA A 2 -2.57 -10.02 -37.22
C ALA A 2 -3.47 -10.73 -36.22
N ARG A 3 -2.87 -11.45 -35.27
CA ARG A 3 -3.53 -11.87 -34.03
C ARG A 3 -2.83 -11.11 -32.92
N ILE A 4 -3.43 -10.01 -32.47
CA ILE A 4 -2.97 -9.31 -31.27
C ILE A 4 -4.21 -9.05 -30.40
N ASP A 5 -4.38 -9.97 -29.45
CA ASP A 5 -4.52 -9.65 -28.04
C ASP A 5 -5.74 -8.83 -27.57
N LEU A 6 -6.92 -9.35 -27.86
CA LEU A 6 -8.16 -8.89 -27.22
C LEU A 6 -8.21 -9.24 -25.72
N SER A 7 -7.42 -10.22 -25.26
CA SER A 7 -7.41 -10.66 -23.86
C SER A 7 -6.68 -9.68 -22.96
N ALA A 8 -5.47 -9.22 -23.35
CA ALA A 8 -4.72 -8.24 -22.56
C ALA A 8 -5.47 -6.90 -22.45
N LYS A 9 -6.07 -6.41 -23.55
CA LYS A 9 -6.89 -5.19 -23.52
C LYS A 9 -8.11 -5.31 -22.61
N HIS A 10 -8.74 -6.48 -22.56
CA HIS A 10 -9.90 -6.70 -21.70
C HIS A 10 -9.48 -6.72 -20.22
N LEU A 11 -8.33 -7.33 -19.92
CA LEU A 11 -7.77 -7.37 -18.57
C LEU A 11 -7.33 -5.97 -18.09
N GLU A 12 -6.65 -5.19 -18.94
CA GLU A 12 -6.28 -3.80 -18.61
C GLU A 12 -7.51 -2.92 -18.36
N THR A 13 -8.56 -3.10 -19.16
CA THR A 13 -9.81 -2.35 -19.00
C THR A 13 -10.50 -2.72 -17.68
N SER A 14 -10.50 -4.00 -17.30
CA SER A 14 -11.06 -4.48 -16.04
C SER A 14 -10.23 -4.04 -14.81
N LEU A 15 -8.90 -3.97 -14.93
CA LEU A 15 -8.04 -3.47 -13.87
C LEU A 15 -8.21 -1.96 -13.66
N LYS A 16 -8.36 -1.19 -14.75
CA LYS A 16 -8.66 0.24 -14.69
C LYS A 16 -10.04 0.52 -14.09
N SER A 17 -11.05 -0.29 -14.41
CA SER A 17 -12.39 -0.14 -13.83
C SER A 17 -12.41 -0.46 -12.33
N ARG A 18 -11.70 -1.50 -11.87
CA ARG A 18 -11.59 -1.82 -10.44
C ARG A 18 -10.86 -0.73 -9.65
N ARG A 19 -9.76 -0.18 -10.19
CA ARG A 19 -9.06 0.96 -9.57
C ARG A 19 -9.95 2.21 -9.44
N ALA A 20 -10.86 2.43 -10.38
CA ALA A 20 -11.82 3.54 -10.30
C ALA A 20 -12.91 3.29 -9.24
N GLU A 21 -13.45 2.07 -9.17
CA GLU A 21 -14.46 1.69 -8.16
C GLU A 21 -13.92 1.77 -6.73
N ASP A 22 -12.66 1.37 -6.49
CA ASP A 22 -12.01 1.47 -5.18
C ASP A 22 -11.79 2.94 -4.74
N SER A 23 -11.69 3.86 -5.70
CA SER A 23 -11.55 5.30 -5.43
C SER A 23 -12.88 5.97 -5.04
N GLU A 24 -14.01 5.48 -5.57
CA GLU A 24 -15.34 6.03 -5.34
C GLU A 24 -16.04 5.43 -4.12
N ASN A 25 -15.83 4.14 -3.81
CA ASN A 25 -16.56 3.42 -2.76
C ASN A 25 -15.95 3.51 -1.35
N GLY A 26 -15.17 4.55 -1.06
CA GLY A 26 -14.58 4.83 0.25
C GLY A 26 -15.61 5.12 1.35
N ARG A 27 -16.43 4.13 1.72
CA ARG A 27 -17.24 4.15 2.94
C ARG A 27 -16.27 4.11 4.12
N SER A 28 -16.21 5.25 4.82
CA SER A 28 -15.59 5.36 6.13
C SER A 28 -16.15 4.26 7.03
N THR A 29 -15.34 3.24 7.32
CA THR A 29 -15.62 2.40 8.49
C THR A 29 -15.40 3.25 9.74
N ALA A 30 -16.00 2.88 10.88
CA ALA A 30 -15.92 3.64 12.14
C ALA A 30 -14.48 3.89 12.63
N TYR A 31 -13.50 3.18 12.04
CA TYR A 31 -12.08 3.48 12.09
C TYR A 31 -11.67 3.98 10.70
N GLY A 32 -11.52 5.29 10.51
CA GLY A 32 -11.37 5.97 9.21
C GLY A 32 -10.17 5.60 8.32
N CYS A 33 -9.61 4.39 8.42
CA CYS A 33 -8.68 3.85 7.45
C CYS A 33 -9.46 3.43 6.20
N ARG A 34 -9.55 4.34 5.22
CA ARG A 34 -9.75 3.89 3.83
C ARG A 34 -8.56 2.99 3.48
N ALA A 35 -8.77 1.93 2.72
CA ALA A 35 -7.68 1.19 2.07
C ALA A 35 -6.98 2.15 1.09
N GLY A 36 -6.10 2.99 1.62
CA GLY A 36 -5.34 3.99 0.88
C GLY A 36 -3.97 3.45 0.56
N LYS A 37 -3.35 3.98 -0.49
CA LYS A 37 -1.95 3.69 -0.82
C LYS A 37 -1.08 4.05 0.38
N LEU A 38 -0.41 3.04 0.92
CA LEU A 38 0.46 3.18 2.07
C LEU A 38 1.80 3.74 1.60
N ARG A 39 2.33 4.71 2.34
CA ARG A 39 3.71 5.17 2.15
C ARG A 39 4.66 3.99 2.33
N SER A 40 5.71 3.96 1.52
CA SER A 40 6.82 3.07 1.82
C SER A 40 7.47 3.52 3.14
N GLN A 41 7.77 2.55 4.01
CA GLN A 41 8.54 2.79 5.24
C GLN A 41 10.06 2.87 4.97
N ASN A 42 10.49 2.60 3.74
CA ASN A 42 11.87 2.70 3.32
C ASN A 42 12.18 4.11 2.80
N TYR A 43 13.37 4.63 3.11
CA TYR A 43 13.86 5.93 2.63
C TYR A 43 14.78 5.80 1.42
N ASP A 44 15.50 4.69 1.34
CA ASP A 44 16.40 4.29 0.24
C ASP A 44 16.38 2.77 0.13
N SER A 45 16.76 2.25 -1.03
CA SER A 45 16.77 0.84 -1.40
C SER A 45 17.79 0.00 -0.64
N ASP A 46 18.85 0.62 -0.11
CA ASP A 46 19.89 -0.04 0.70
C ASP A 46 19.68 0.10 2.22
N GLN A 47 18.75 0.94 2.67
CA GLN A 47 18.45 1.15 4.09
C GLN A 47 17.29 0.28 4.61
N GLY A 48 16.65 -0.50 3.74
CA GLY A 48 15.49 -1.33 4.06
C GLY A 48 15.76 -2.82 3.88
N GLU A 49 15.62 -3.60 4.94
CA GLU A 49 15.74 -5.07 4.90
C GLU A 49 14.63 -5.75 4.05
N LEU A 50 13.58 -4.98 3.72
CA LEU A 50 12.40 -5.43 2.99
C LEU A 50 12.67 -5.85 1.54
N PHE A 51 13.63 -5.25 0.84
CA PHE A 51 13.89 -5.55 -0.58
C PHE A 51 15.03 -6.57 -0.78
N GLN A 52 15.86 -6.80 0.25
CA GLN A 52 16.99 -7.74 0.24
C GLN A 52 17.89 -7.61 -1.01
N LEU A 53 18.10 -6.38 -1.48
CA LEU A 53 18.93 -6.11 -2.65
C LEU A 53 20.41 -6.23 -2.28
N GLU A 54 21.22 -6.84 -3.16
CA GLU A 54 22.69 -6.86 -3.02
C GLU A 54 23.33 -5.49 -3.34
N GLY A 55 22.54 -4.50 -3.79
CA GLY A 55 22.99 -3.16 -4.15
C GLY A 55 21.86 -2.13 -4.13
N THR A 56 22.12 -0.93 -4.67
CA THR A 56 21.14 0.16 -4.72
C THR A 56 20.39 0.20 -6.04
N ASP A 57 19.19 0.76 -5.98
CA ASP A 57 18.39 1.15 -7.13
C ASP A 57 18.19 2.67 -7.11
N PRO A 58 19.01 3.44 -7.85
CA PRO A 58 18.95 4.90 -7.83
C PRO A 58 17.62 5.49 -8.28
N TYR A 59 16.87 4.76 -9.12
CA TYR A 59 15.55 5.21 -9.56
C TYR A 59 14.54 5.09 -8.42
N LEU A 60 14.51 3.93 -7.75
CA LEU A 60 13.69 3.73 -6.57
C LEU A 60 14.06 4.71 -5.44
N ASP A 61 15.36 4.92 -5.18
CA ASP A 61 15.85 5.90 -4.18
C ASP A 61 15.32 7.31 -4.46
N GLY A 62 15.35 7.74 -5.72
CA GLY A 62 14.80 9.02 -6.14
C GLY A 62 13.31 9.16 -5.80
N LEU A 63 12.53 8.11 -6.05
CA LEU A 63 11.11 8.08 -5.72
C LEU A 63 10.87 8.07 -4.20
N LEU A 64 11.60 7.22 -3.45
CA LEU A 64 11.47 7.06 -2.00
C LEU A 64 11.78 8.36 -1.25
N ARG A 65 12.82 9.09 -1.68
CA ARG A 65 13.14 10.40 -1.11
C ARG A 65 12.07 11.44 -1.47
N SER A 66 11.60 11.45 -2.72
CA SER A 66 10.59 12.42 -3.19
C SER A 66 9.26 12.29 -2.44
N GLN A 67 8.76 11.07 -2.20
CA GLN A 67 7.48 10.89 -1.46
C GLN A 67 7.54 11.42 -0.02
N VAL A 68 8.72 11.49 0.60
CA VAL A 68 8.90 11.94 1.99
C VAL A 68 8.84 13.46 2.06
N THR A 69 9.40 14.15 1.08
CA THR A 69 9.44 15.61 1.04
C THR A 69 8.23 16.23 0.33
N GLU A 70 7.48 15.46 -0.46
CA GLU A 70 6.31 15.97 -1.17
C GLU A 70 5.18 16.37 -0.20
N THR A 71 4.69 17.60 -0.38
CA THR A 71 3.68 18.24 0.47
C THR A 71 2.31 18.27 -0.17
N ASP A 72 2.23 18.24 -1.51
CA ASP A 72 0.96 18.08 -2.21
C ASP A 72 0.48 16.63 -2.10
N ARG A 73 -0.80 16.46 -1.75
CA ARG A 73 -1.35 15.13 -1.48
C ARG A 73 -1.53 14.31 -2.76
N ALA A 74 -1.91 14.93 -3.87
CA ALA A 74 -2.14 14.22 -5.12
C ALA A 74 -0.80 13.78 -5.72
N GLU A 75 0.20 14.66 -5.74
CA GLU A 75 1.55 14.33 -6.22
C GLU A 75 2.20 13.25 -5.37
N GLN A 76 2.04 13.32 -4.04
CA GLN A 76 2.53 12.26 -3.15
C GLN A 76 1.88 10.90 -3.43
N ILE A 77 0.58 10.87 -3.72
CA ILE A 77 -0.12 9.63 -4.09
C ILE A 77 0.46 9.06 -5.40
N ALA A 78 0.72 9.92 -6.39
CA ALA A 78 1.32 9.52 -7.66
C ALA A 78 2.76 9.01 -7.50
N LEU A 79 3.54 9.56 -6.56
CA LEU A 79 4.87 9.03 -6.22
C LEU A 79 4.77 7.65 -5.58
N ILE A 80 3.83 7.44 -4.65
CA ILE A 80 3.61 6.14 -4.01
C ILE A 80 3.17 5.08 -5.04
N GLU A 81 2.35 5.47 -6.03
CA GLU A 81 1.99 4.60 -7.16
C GLU A 81 3.23 4.12 -7.91
N GLN A 82 4.10 5.04 -8.32
CA GLN A 82 5.32 4.71 -9.04
C GLN A 82 6.25 3.80 -8.23
N ILE A 83 6.34 4.01 -6.92
CA ILE A 83 7.11 3.13 -6.03
C ILE A 83 6.53 1.72 -6.03
N GLN A 84 5.21 1.59 -5.85
CA GLN A 84 4.54 0.29 -5.80
C GLN A 84 4.67 -0.46 -7.14
N ASP A 85 4.44 0.21 -8.25
CA ASP A 85 4.58 -0.37 -9.58
C ASP A 85 6.02 -0.83 -9.81
N HIS A 86 7.03 -0.01 -9.50
CA HIS A 86 8.44 -0.36 -9.69
C HIS A 86 8.88 -1.56 -8.84
N VAL A 87 8.46 -1.60 -7.57
CA VAL A 87 8.76 -2.72 -6.65
C VAL A 87 8.15 -4.03 -7.14
N ILE A 88 6.93 -3.98 -7.70
CA ILE A 88 6.24 -5.14 -8.26
C ILE A 88 6.89 -5.58 -9.57
N ASP A 89 7.12 -4.65 -10.50
CA ASP A 89 7.67 -4.93 -11.83
C ASP A 89 9.12 -5.43 -11.74
N SER A 90 9.88 -4.96 -10.74
CA SER A 90 11.24 -5.42 -10.46
C SER A 90 11.30 -6.67 -9.58
N ALA A 91 10.15 -7.18 -9.14
CA ALA A 91 10.02 -8.36 -8.27
C ALA A 91 10.82 -8.28 -6.95
N TYR A 92 11.00 -7.08 -6.40
CA TYR A 92 11.72 -6.89 -5.12
C TYR A 92 10.93 -7.41 -3.92
N THR A 93 9.60 -7.53 -4.06
CA THR A 93 8.76 -8.23 -3.11
C THR A 93 7.56 -8.86 -3.80
N ILE A 94 7.02 -9.93 -3.22
CA ILE A 94 5.79 -10.57 -3.69
C ILE A 94 4.73 -10.32 -2.62
N PRO A 95 3.71 -9.47 -2.88
CA PRO A 95 2.65 -9.24 -1.91
C PRO A 95 1.76 -10.48 -1.81
N LEU A 96 1.92 -11.27 -0.74
CA LEU A 96 1.17 -12.51 -0.55
C LEU A 96 -0.16 -12.30 0.17
N LEU A 97 -0.18 -11.45 1.19
CA LEU A 97 -1.35 -11.25 2.03
C LEU A 97 -1.35 -9.85 2.65
N LEU A 98 -2.55 -9.30 2.77
CA LEU A 98 -2.85 -8.22 3.71
C LEU A 98 -3.42 -8.89 4.96
N ASP A 99 -2.68 -8.87 6.06
CA ASP A 99 -3.06 -9.63 7.24
C ASP A 99 -4.28 -9.00 7.94
N THR A 100 -5.26 -9.83 8.29
CA THR A 100 -6.42 -9.40 9.07
C THR A 100 -6.10 -9.61 10.53
N GLN A 101 -6.09 -8.53 11.30
CA GLN A 101 -5.84 -8.65 12.73
C GLN A 101 -7.12 -9.08 13.48
N ILE A 102 -7.04 -10.23 14.15
CA ILE A 102 -8.13 -10.77 14.98
C ILE A 102 -7.69 -10.73 16.45
N PHE A 103 -8.52 -10.14 17.31
CA PHE A 103 -8.30 -10.07 18.76
C PHE A 103 -9.41 -10.77 19.53
N ALA A 104 -9.04 -11.49 20.58
CA ALA A 104 -9.96 -12.03 21.57
C ALA A 104 -9.65 -11.39 22.92
N VAL A 105 -10.68 -10.89 23.61
CA VAL A 105 -10.58 -10.24 24.91
C VAL A 105 -11.44 -10.96 25.94
N ALA A 106 -11.08 -10.85 27.23
CA ALA A 106 -11.86 -11.46 28.30
C ALA A 106 -13.25 -10.78 28.43
N PRO A 107 -14.30 -11.48 28.90
CA PRO A 107 -15.66 -10.93 28.92
C PRO A 107 -15.88 -9.66 29.75
N HIS A 108 -14.98 -9.36 30.69
CA HIS A 108 -15.05 -8.19 31.56
C HIS A 108 -14.27 -6.99 31.03
N ILE A 109 -13.61 -7.12 29.88
CA ILE A 109 -12.92 -6.01 29.22
C ILE A 109 -13.94 -5.25 28.38
N HIS A 110 -14.00 -3.94 28.60
CA HIS A 110 -14.82 -3.02 27.83
C HIS A 110 -13.92 -2.04 27.08
N ASP A 111 -14.46 -1.44 26.03
CA ASP A 111 -13.80 -0.33 25.30
C ASP A 111 -12.41 -0.67 24.70
N PHE A 112 -12.14 -1.96 24.45
CA PHE A 112 -10.93 -2.38 23.73
C PHE A 112 -10.88 -1.74 22.33
N GLY A 113 -9.77 -1.05 22.05
CA GLY A 113 -9.46 -0.48 20.75
C GLY A 113 -8.02 -0.72 20.34
N ASN A 114 -7.76 -0.68 19.04
CA ASN A 114 -6.43 -0.78 18.46
C ASN A 114 -6.21 0.29 17.39
N ALA A 115 -4.96 0.68 17.19
CA ALA A 115 -4.54 1.54 16.11
C ALA A 115 -4.69 0.84 14.75
N ALA A 116 -4.64 1.63 13.67
CA ALA A 116 -4.71 1.12 12.31
C ALA A 116 -3.57 0.14 11.95
N ASN A 117 -2.45 0.20 12.66
CA ASN A 117 -1.34 -0.76 12.58
C ASN A 117 -1.41 -1.85 13.66
N SER A 118 -2.60 -2.13 14.19
CA SER A 118 -2.87 -3.21 15.15
C SER A 118 -2.27 -3.07 16.55
N VAL A 119 -1.61 -1.96 16.87
CA VAL A 119 -1.11 -1.72 18.24
C VAL A 119 -2.30 -1.43 19.17
N PRO A 120 -2.47 -2.13 20.30
CA PRO A 120 -3.57 -1.86 21.22
C PRO A 120 -3.47 -0.47 21.87
N TRP A 121 -4.62 0.16 22.10
CA TRP A 121 -4.75 1.35 22.94
C TRP A 121 -5.17 0.94 24.34
N PHE A 122 -4.34 1.28 25.33
CA PHE A 122 -4.57 0.90 26.74
C PHE A 122 -5.00 2.06 27.65
N TYR A 123 -5.19 3.25 27.10
CA TYR A 123 -5.44 4.45 27.90
C TYR A 123 -6.94 4.66 28.25
N ASP A 124 -7.84 3.96 27.55
CA ASP A 124 -9.31 4.03 27.74
C ASP A 124 -9.94 2.66 28.10
N THR A 125 -9.10 1.64 28.36
CA THR A 125 -9.51 0.24 28.64
C THR A 125 -9.38 -0.14 30.10
#